data_AF-E9LVC8-F1
#
_entry.id   AF-E9LVC8-F1
#
_cell.length_a   1.000
_cell.length_b   1.000
_cell.length_c   1.000
_cell.angle_alpha   90.00
_cell.angle_beta   90.00
_cell.angle_gamma   90.00
#
_symmetry.space_group_name_H-M   'P 1'
#
loop_
_entity.id
_entity.type
_entity.pdbx_description
1 polymer ?
#
loop_
_entity_poly.entity_id
_entity_poly.type
_entity_poly.pdbx_seq_one_letter_code
_entity_poly.pdbx_strand_id
1 'polypeptide(L)' 'HLDWTNLFSLTYGNLFYNPFHALSIAFLYGSALLFAMHGAT' A
#
# COMPACT_ATOMS: atom_id res chain seq x y z
N HIS A 1 -15.56 5.36 -7.05
CA HIS A 1 -14.10 5.21 -7.25
C HIS A 1 -13.57 3.97 -6.53
N LEU A 2 -14.06 3.64 -5.32
CA LEU A 2 -13.70 2.41 -4.63
C LEU A 2 -14.01 1.13 -5.43
N ASP A 3 -15.17 1.06 -6.10
CA ASP A 3 -15.52 -0.09 -6.95
C ASP A 3 -14.52 -0.28 -8.10
N TRP A 4 -14.03 0.82 -8.68
CA TRP A 4 -13.01 0.78 -9.71
C TRP A 4 -11.69 0.23 -9.17
N THR A 5 -11.27 0.64 -7.97
CA THR A 5 -10.05 0.11 -7.32
C THR A 5 -10.14 -1.40 -7.09
N ASN A 6 -11.30 -1.88 -6.63
CA ASN A 6 -11.54 -3.31 -6.47
C ASN A 6 -11.51 -4.05 -7.82
N LEU A 7 -12.24 -3.54 -8.81
CA LEU A 7 -12.31 -4.13 -10.15
C LEU A 7 -10.94 -4.15 -10.84
N PHE A 8 -10.10 -3.15 -10.62
CA PHE A 8 -8.73 -3.11 -11.11
C PHE A 8 -7.90 -4.28 -10.57
N SER A 9 -7.97 -4.57 -9.26
CA SER A 9 -7.30 -5.73 -8.66
C SER A 9 -7.80 -7.06 -9.25
N LEU A 10 -9.11 -7.20 -9.43
CA LEU A 10 -9.71 -8.40 -10.02
C LEU A 10 -9.27 -8.59 -11.47
N THR A 11 -9.26 -7.52 -12.26
CA THR A 11 -8.90 -7.54 -13.69
C THR A 11 -7.45 -7.96 -13.90
N TYR A 12 -6.53 -7.54 -13.03
CA TYR A 12 -5.10 -7.84 -13.14
C TYR A 12 -4.64 -9.04 -12.28
N GLY A 13 -5.57 -9.87 -11.81
CA GLY A 13 -5.22 -11.15 -11.16
C GLY A 13 -4.66 -11.01 -9.75
N ASN A 14 -5.30 -10.18 -8.92
CA ASN A 14 -4.98 -9.93 -7.52
C ASN A 14 -3.67 -9.13 -7.31
N LEU A 15 -3.83 -7.84 -7.02
CA LEU A 15 -2.73 -6.92 -6.76
C LEU A 15 -1.87 -7.24 -5.54
N PHE A 16 -2.30 -8.11 -4.62
CA PHE A 16 -1.44 -8.52 -3.49
C PHE A 16 -0.15 -9.21 -3.95
N TYR A 17 -0.14 -9.80 -5.15
CA TYR A 17 1.03 -10.46 -5.72
C TYR A 17 1.87 -9.54 -6.63
N ASN A 18 1.48 -8.28 -6.81
CA ASN A 18 2.29 -7.32 -7.55
C ASN A 18 3.44 -6.79 -6.65
N PRO A 19 4.71 -6.91 -7.06
CA PRO A 19 5.85 -6.53 -6.21
C PRO A 19 5.91 -5.03 -5.90
N PHE A 20 5.49 -4.16 -6.83
CA PHE A 20 5.46 -2.71 -6.59
C PHE A 20 4.31 -2.31 -5.67
N HIS A 21 3.17 -3.00 -5.74
CA HIS A 21 2.08 -2.78 -4.81
C HIS A 21 2.48 -3.20 -3.38
N ALA A 22 3.19 -4.33 -3.23
CA ALA A 22 3.77 -4.74 -1.96
C ALA A 22 4.79 -3.72 -1.41
N LEU A 23 5.69 -3.19 -2.25
CA LEU A 23 6.61 -2.12 -1.86
C LEU A 23 5.85 -0.84 -1.43
N SER A 24 4.78 -0.47 -2.14
CA SER A 24 3.96 0.68 -1.78
C SER A 24 3.32 0.52 -0.39
N ILE A 25 2.81 -0.67 -0.06
CA ILE A 25 2.28 -0.97 1.29
C ILE A 25 3.40 -0.88 2.33
N ALA A 26 4.59 -1.41 2.05
CA ALA A 26 5.74 -1.32 2.95
C ALA A 26 6.12 0.15 3.22
N PHE A 27 6.14 1.01 2.20
CA PHE A 27 6.38 2.44 2.39
C PHE A 27 5.25 3.16 3.10
N LEU A 28 3.99 2.78 2.88
CA LEU A 28 2.84 3.35 3.59
C LEU A 28 2.96 3.10 5.11
N TYR A 29 3.18 1.85 5.50
CA TYR A 29 3.37 1.49 6.91
C TYR A 29 4.67 2.06 7.47
N GLY A 30 5.76 1.98 6.70
CA GLY A 30 7.05 2.53 7.07
C GLY A 30 7.01 4.04 7.31
N SER A 31 6.24 4.79 6.52
CA SER A 31 6.09 6.24 6.69
C SER A 31 5.37 6.58 7.98
N ALA A 32 4.27 5.89 8.30
CA ALA A 32 3.59 6.07 9.57
C ALA A 32 4.49 5.72 10.77
N LEU A 33 5.25 4.62 10.68
CA LEU A 33 6.21 4.21 11.70
C LEU A 33 7.32 5.25 11.88
N LEU A 34 7.96 5.68 10.78
CA LEU A 34 9.03 6.69 10.81
C LEU A 34 8.52 8.02 11.35
N PHE A 35 7.31 8.44 10.97
CA PHE A 35 6.72 9.68 11.46
C PHE A 35 6.41 9.61 12.96
N ALA A 36 5.94 8.45 13.44
CA ALA A 36 5.73 8.24 14.88
C ALA A 36 7.04 8.26 15.67
N MET A 37 8.10 7.61 15.15
CA MET A 37 9.42 7.65 15.79
C MET A 37 10.02 9.05 15.77
N HIS A 38 9.94 9.75 14.63
CA HIS A 38 10.43 11.11 14.51
C HIS A 38 9.63 12.11 15.35
N GLY A 39 8.30 11.99 15.39
CA GLY A 39 7.47 12.84 16.24
C GLY A 39 7.68 12.61 17.74
N ALA A 40 8.31 11.50 18.13
CA ALA A 40 8.68 11.19 19.51
C ALA A 40 10.12 11.60 19.88
N THR A 41 10.93 12.09 18.92
CA THR A 41 12.26 12.69 19.16
C THR A 41 12.18 14.20 19.23
#